data_AF-A0A9X9S3B6-F1
#
_entry.id   AF-A0A9X9S3B6-F1
#
_cell.length_a   1.000
_cell.length_b   1.000
_cell.length_c   1.000
_cell.angle_alpha   90.00
_cell.angle_beta   90.00
_cell.angle_gamma   90.00
#
_symmetry.space_group_name_H-M   'P 1'
#
loop_
_entity.id
_entity.type
_entity.pdbx_description
1 polymer ?
#
loop_
_entity_poly.entity_id
_entity_poly.type
_entity_poly.pdbx_seq_one_letter_code
_entity_poly.pdbx_strand_id
1 'polypeptide(L)' 'MLKHSCGYTAPIHCKNCGRPLIYHEKNGLYCPYCGRHVNMICPGCGKPW' A
#
# COMPACT_ATOMS: atom_id res chain seq x y z
N MET A 1 -7.54 -6.73 -2.91
CA MET A 1 -7.47 -5.25 -2.91
C MET A 1 -7.09 -4.80 -1.51
N LEU A 2 -6.36 -3.71 -1.37
CA LEU A 2 -5.92 -3.23 -0.07
C LEU A 2 -6.89 -2.16 0.44
N LYS A 3 -7.42 -2.34 1.65
CA LYS A 3 -8.35 -1.39 2.28
C LYS A 3 -7.59 -0.51 3.27
N HIS A 4 -7.65 0.80 3.07
CA HIS A 4 -7.13 1.78 4.01
C HIS A 4 -8.05 1.89 5.23
N SER A 5 -7.52 2.39 6.35
CA SER A 5 -8.30 2.62 7.58
C SER A 5 -9.48 3.58 7.36
N CYS A 6 -9.38 4.51 6.39
CA CYS A 6 -10.49 5.39 6.00
C CYS A 6 -11.59 4.70 5.16
N GLY A 7 -11.41 3.42 4.78
CA GLY A 7 -12.37 2.66 3.97
C GLY A 7 -12.08 2.67 2.46
N TYR A 8 -11.18 3.54 1.98
CA TYR A 8 -10.76 3.57 0.58
C TYR A 8 -10.03 2.27 0.20
N THR A 9 -10.45 1.64 -0.88
CA THR A 9 -9.93 0.35 -1.32
C THR A 9 -9.33 0.49 -2.71
N ALA A 10 -8.05 0.12 -2.86
CA ALA A 10 -7.39 0.18 -4.15
C ALA A 10 -6.54 -1.07 -4.44
N PRO A 11 -6.42 -1.45 -5.72
CA PRO A 11 -5.44 -2.44 -6.15
C PRO A 11 -4.07 -1.76 -6.28
N ILE A 12 -3.27 -1.79 -5.21
CA ILE A 12 -1.91 -1.24 -5.24
C ILE A 12 -0.94 -2.36 -5.57
N HIS A 13 -0.26 -2.22 -6.71
CA HIS A 13 0.77 -3.15 -7.16
C HIS A 13 2.16 -2.54 -6.99
N CYS A 14 3.15 -3.36 -6.68
CA CYS A 14 4.54 -2.94 -6.63
C CYS A 14 5.00 -2.58 -8.04
N LYS A 15 5.57 -1.39 -8.24
CA LYS A 15 6.14 -0.97 -9.54
C LYS A 15 7.31 -1.84 -10.02
N ASN A 16 7.95 -2.60 -9.12
CA ASN A 16 9.11 -3.43 -9.46
C ASN A 16 8.70 -4.85 -9.89
N CYS A 17 7.79 -5.49 -9.15
CA CYS A 17 7.40 -6.88 -9.40
C CYS A 17 5.96 -7.05 -9.94
N GLY A 18 5.18 -5.97 -10.04
CA GLY A 18 3.77 -6.01 -10.49
C GLY A 18 2.79 -6.69 -9.53
N ARG A 19 3.27 -7.23 -8.41
CA ARG A 19 2.46 -7.97 -7.41
C ARG A 19 1.78 -7.04 -6.42
N PRO A 20 0.64 -7.44 -5.81
CA PRO A 20 -0.06 -6.62 -4.83
C PRO A 20 0.83 -6.31 -3.62
N LEU A 21 0.81 -5.06 -3.19
CA LEU A 21 1.41 -4.62 -1.93
C LEU A 21 0.51 -5.02 -0.77
N ILE A 22 1.10 -5.18 0.41
CA ILE A 22 0.42 -5.46 1.68
C ILE A 22 0.58 -4.24 2.57
N TYR A 23 -0.44 -3.91 3.36
CA TYR A 23 -0.35 -2.88 4.38
C TYR A 23 0.27 -3.45 5.64
N HIS A 24 1.27 -2.76 6.17
CA HIS A 24 1.76 -2.95 7.52
C HIS A 24 1.51 -1.67 8.32
N GLU A 25 0.70 -1.79 9.36
CA GLU A 25 0.30 -0.71 10.28
C GLU A 25 1.47 0.13 10.84
N LYS A 26 2.67 -0.44 10.96
CA LYS A 26 3.89 0.29 11.39
C LYS A 26 4.75 0.87 10.25
N ASN A 27 4.73 0.27 9.07
CA ASN A 27 5.73 0.54 8.01
C ASN A 27 5.11 0.98 6.67
N GLY A 28 3.77 1.14 6.61
CA GLY A 28 3.05 1.50 5.40
C GLY A 28 2.88 0.34 4.43
N LEU A 29 2.80 0.62 3.13
CA LEU A 29 2.74 -0.41 2.10
C LEU A 29 4.10 -1.08 1.92
N TYR A 30 4.10 -2.40 1.97
CA TYR A 30 5.29 -3.22 1.79
C TYR A 30 5.06 -4.29 0.73
N CYS A 31 6.10 -4.56 -0.07
CA CYS A 31 6.10 -5.67 -1.00
C CYS A 31 6.81 -6.90 -0.42
N PRO A 32 6.12 -8.03 -0.17
CA PRO A 32 6.73 -9.24 0.39
C PRO A 32 7.71 -9.95 -0.55
N TYR A 33 7.65 -9.66 -1.84
CA TYR A 33 8.53 -10.30 -2.83
C TYR A 33 9.75 -9.44 -3.17
N CYS A 34 9.57 -8.12 -3.18
CA CYS A 34 10.62 -7.18 -3.54
C CYS A 34 11.32 -6.55 -2.32
N GLY A 35 10.79 -6.74 -1.10
CA GLY A 35 11.30 -6.12 0.11
C GLY A 35 11.09 -4.60 0.21
N ARG A 36 10.39 -4.01 -0.76
CA ARG A 36 10.30 -2.55 -0.93
C ARG A 36 9.17 -1.97 -0.09
N HIS A 37 9.50 -0.96 0.72
CA HIS A 37 8.52 -0.09 1.38
C HIS A 37 8.12 1.03 0.43
N VAL A 38 6.81 1.30 0.37
CA VAL A 38 6.21 2.30 -0.51
C VAL A 38 5.38 3.22 0.36
N ASN A 39 5.86 4.44 0.57
CA ASN A 39 5.03 5.47 1.17
C ASN A 39 4.14 6.04 0.07
N MET A 40 2.91 5.55 -0.02
CA MET A 40 1.86 6.13 -0.85
C MET A 40 0.93 6.95 0.04
N ILE A 41 0.37 8.04 -0.49
CA ILE A 41 -0.70 8.78 0.18
C ILE A 41 -2.04 8.20 -0.27
N CYS A 42 -2.93 7.93 0.68
CA CYS A 42 -4.28 7.47 0.41
C CYS A 42 -5.08 8.54 -0.36
N PRO A 43 -5.66 8.23 -1.53
CA PRO A 43 -6.48 9.17 -2.31
C PRO A 43 -7.74 9.62 -1.59
N GLY A 44 -8.28 8.80 -0.69
CA GLY A 44 -9.53 9.10 0.02
C GLY A 44 -9.36 10.13 1.13
N CYS A 45 -8.31 9.99 1.96
CA CYS A 45 -8.15 10.81 3.16
C CYS A 45 -6.85 11.64 3.22
N GLY A 46 -5.96 11.51 2.23
CA GLY A 46 -4.70 12.25 2.17
C GLY A 46 -3.66 11.83 3.22
N LYS A 47 -3.93 10.79 4.03
CA LYS A 47 -2.97 10.23 4.99
C LYS A 47 -2.05 9.21 4.32
N PRO A 48 -0.82 9.00 4.81
CA PRO A 48 0.01 7.89 4.37
C PRO A 48 -0.76 6.57 4.49
N TRP A 49 -0.60 5.74 3.47
CA TRP A 49 -1.31 4.47 3.36
C TRP A 49 -0.91 3.55 4.50
#